data_AF-A0A1B6DET1-F1
#
_entry.id   AF-A0A1B6DET1-F1
#
_cell.length_a   1.000
_cell.length_b   1.000
_cell.length_c   1.000
_cell.angle_alpha   90.00
_cell.angle_beta   90.00
_cell.angle_gamma   90.00
#
_symmetry.space_group_name_H-M   'P 1'
#
loop_
_entity.id
_entity.type
_entity.pdbx_description
1 polymer ?
#
loop_
_entity_poly.entity_id
_entity_poly.type
_entity_poly.pdbx_seq_one_letter_code
_entity_poly.pdbx_strand_id
1 'polypeptide(L)'
;EDVDEIANWYGGYKVVGTHIRLFNDWSVVSYFRRGKFGSYWTAMTEIEDFQRVLKCEYVKFMFNDLLNNRVICIDTVTNPKMNHALRLKNFIDDPPLEDEGDDEEAWYFMQLLCNLGFLNVIHIRIYGDGLCLEIPNSEIGEYFARQLYDLEYYQKKYNFTNSNISLYKKTLNALSNVTFKKHLKAITKLFAGNTSLPENDIEFHRIILTLAESYRNFKLVNGSLYNKDVDRLITQVVRRDGSSLVIKVSFDKYSSQHCLQQIFDSEIIDKSNVEAMYVGLTIDKKKKVCASYLVNSENIDEAVNLCR
;
A
#
# COMPACT_ATOMS: atom_id res chain seq x y z
N GLU A 1 5.06 5.13 23.89
CA GLU A 1 5.55 5.03 22.51
C GLU A 1 5.45 3.58 22.10
N ASP A 2 4.80 3.30 20.97
CA ASP A 2 4.56 1.93 20.53
C ASP A 2 5.84 1.36 19.89
N VAL A 3 6.63 0.67 20.72
CA VAL A 3 7.88 -0.01 20.31
C VAL A 3 7.59 -1.05 19.21
N ASP A 4 6.40 -1.67 19.22
CA ASP A 4 6.02 -2.65 18.20
C ASP A 4 5.73 -1.98 16.86
N GLU A 5 5.13 -0.78 16.87
CA GLU A 5 4.93 0.01 15.66
C GLU A 5 6.26 0.48 15.04
N ILE A 6 7.20 0.95 15.86
CA ILE A 6 8.56 1.28 15.42
C ILE A 6 9.24 0.05 14.82
N ALA A 7 9.09 -1.12 15.46
CA ALA A 7 9.67 -2.36 14.97
C ALA A 7 9.04 -2.84 13.66
N ASN A 8 7.74 -2.67 13.49
CA ASN A 8 7.06 -3.00 12.23
C ASN A 8 7.45 -2.06 11.10
N TRP A 9 7.64 -0.77 11.40
CA TRP A 9 7.92 0.23 10.38
C TRP A 9 9.38 0.26 9.93
N TYR A 10 10.34 0.13 10.86
CA TYR A 10 11.77 0.29 10.59
C TYR A 10 12.60 -0.99 10.79
N GLY A 11 12.01 -2.06 11.35
CA GLY A 11 12.67 -3.33 11.63
C GLY A 11 12.63 -4.33 10.48
N GLY A 12 12.59 -5.61 10.80
CA GLY A 12 12.18 -6.67 9.87
C GLY A 12 13.25 -7.28 8.97
N TYR A 13 14.47 -6.73 8.94
CA TYR A 13 15.62 -7.39 8.31
C TYR A 13 16.00 -8.62 9.13
N LYS A 14 16.22 -9.77 8.48
CA LYS A 14 16.54 -11.04 9.15
C LYS A 14 17.89 -11.54 8.67
N VAL A 15 18.71 -12.00 9.61
CA VAL A 15 19.96 -12.68 9.26
C VAL A 15 19.63 -14.16 9.01
N VAL A 16 19.80 -14.59 7.76
CA VAL A 16 19.48 -15.95 7.30
C VAL A 16 20.13 -17.00 8.21
N GLY A 17 19.35 -18.02 8.57
CA GLY A 17 19.81 -19.11 9.44
C GLY A 17 19.90 -18.73 10.92
N THR A 18 19.42 -17.55 11.33
CA THR A 18 19.43 -17.10 12.73
C THR A 18 18.07 -16.51 13.12
N HIS A 19 17.89 -16.25 14.42
CA HIS A 19 16.75 -15.49 14.95
C HIS A 19 17.00 -13.99 15.03
N ILE A 20 18.17 -13.51 14.59
CA ILE A 20 18.56 -12.11 14.68
C ILE A 20 17.70 -11.28 13.73
N ARG A 21 17.11 -10.21 14.28
CA ARG A 21 16.40 -9.17 13.53
C ARG A 21 17.17 -7.86 13.64
N LEU A 22 17.30 -7.16 12.53
CA LEU A 22 17.98 -5.88 12.44
C LEU A 22 16.97 -4.77 12.13
N PHE A 23 17.34 -3.56 12.50
CA PHE A 23 16.58 -2.35 12.26
C PHE A 23 17.36 -1.44 11.33
N ASN A 24 16.65 -0.58 10.61
CA ASN A 24 17.26 0.60 10.04
C ASN A 24 17.49 1.63 11.16
N ASP A 25 18.65 1.57 11.78
CA ASP A 25 19.02 2.47 12.89
C ASP A 25 18.90 3.95 12.50
N TRP A 26 19.21 4.31 11.25
CA TRP A 26 19.09 5.69 10.79
C TRP A 26 17.63 6.16 10.80
N SER A 27 16.72 5.32 10.32
CA SER A 27 15.30 5.65 10.33
C SER A 27 14.70 5.64 11.73
N VAL A 28 15.13 4.73 12.61
CA VAL A 28 14.75 4.74 14.03
C VAL A 28 15.20 6.03 14.72
N VAL A 29 16.46 6.44 14.55
CA VAL A 29 16.98 7.70 15.10
C VAL A 29 16.23 8.90 14.52
N SER A 30 15.91 8.88 13.23
CA SER A 30 15.14 9.95 12.57
C SER A 30 13.72 10.05 13.09
N TYR A 31 13.06 8.92 13.36
CA TYR A 31 11.77 8.87 14.04
C TYR A 31 11.85 9.52 15.41
N PHE A 32 12.78 9.10 16.28
CA PHE A 32 12.91 9.67 17.63
C PHE A 32 13.22 11.18 17.61
N ARG A 33 13.92 11.67 16.59
CA ARG A 33 14.19 13.11 16.43
C ARG A 33 12.97 13.91 15.97
N ARG A 34 12.11 13.32 15.13
CA ARG A 34 10.99 14.02 14.47
C ARG A 34 9.63 13.76 15.12
N GLY A 35 9.52 12.69 15.91
CA GLY A 35 8.29 12.24 16.56
C GLY A 35 7.21 11.77 15.58
N LYS A 36 7.57 11.33 14.37
CA LYS A 36 6.61 10.94 13.31
C LYS A 36 7.12 9.74 12.52
N PHE A 37 6.23 8.84 12.15
CA PHE A 37 6.51 7.81 11.15
C PHE A 37 6.70 8.44 9.76
N GLY A 38 7.52 7.79 8.95
CA GLY A 38 7.85 8.25 7.61
C GLY A 38 8.99 7.46 7.00
N SER A 39 9.24 7.72 5.71
CA SER A 39 10.42 7.23 5.01
C SER A 39 11.60 8.16 5.32
N TYR A 40 12.55 7.63 6.07
CA TYR A 40 13.84 8.25 6.41
C TYR A 40 15.01 7.52 5.76
N TRP A 41 14.75 6.42 5.06
CA TRP A 41 15.71 5.73 4.23
C TRP A 41 16.37 6.71 3.25
N THR A 42 17.68 6.89 3.38
CA THR A 42 18.46 7.89 2.62
C THR A 42 19.10 7.33 1.34
N ALA A 43 18.76 6.12 0.90
CA ALA A 43 19.42 5.55 -0.27
C ALA A 43 18.92 6.15 -1.60
N MET A 44 19.84 6.93 -2.17
CA MET A 44 20.09 7.28 -3.57
C MET A 44 19.01 8.07 -4.33
N THR A 45 19.40 9.28 -4.70
CA THR A 45 18.75 10.23 -5.62
C THR A 45 18.58 9.73 -7.07
N GLU A 46 18.81 8.45 -7.37
CA GLU A 46 18.83 7.87 -8.73
C GLU A 46 17.59 6.96 -8.99
N ILE A 47 16.45 7.32 -8.40
CA ILE A 47 15.19 6.54 -8.40
C ILE A 47 14.44 6.57 -9.75
N GLU A 48 14.82 7.45 -10.67
CA GLU A 48 14.24 7.48 -12.01
C GLU A 48 14.39 6.13 -12.73
N ASP A 49 15.49 5.44 -12.45
CA ASP A 49 15.81 4.12 -13.01
C ASP A 49 14.86 3.03 -12.50
N PHE A 50 14.38 3.15 -11.26
CA PHE A 50 13.42 2.20 -10.69
C PHE A 50 12.07 2.27 -11.42
N GLN A 51 11.57 3.48 -11.69
CA GLN A 51 10.31 3.67 -12.43
C GLN A 51 10.41 3.16 -13.87
N ARG A 52 11.59 3.25 -14.50
CA ARG A 52 11.81 2.66 -15.83
C ARG A 52 11.66 1.16 -15.77
N VAL A 53 12.37 0.49 -14.86
CA VAL A 53 12.31 -0.98 -14.74
C VAL A 53 10.90 -1.49 -14.42
N LEU A 54 10.10 -0.74 -13.66
CA LEU A 54 8.70 -1.09 -13.40
C LEU A 54 7.79 -1.08 -14.66
N LYS A 55 8.27 -0.61 -15.81
CA LYS A 55 7.57 -0.77 -17.10
C LYS A 55 7.63 -2.21 -17.61
N CYS A 56 8.62 -2.99 -17.19
CA CYS A 56 8.66 -4.43 -17.44
C CYS A 56 7.55 -5.12 -16.64
N GLU A 57 6.60 -5.74 -17.34
CA GLU A 57 5.44 -6.38 -16.69
C GLU A 57 5.85 -7.54 -15.79
N TYR A 58 6.95 -8.26 -16.09
CA TYR A 58 7.47 -9.32 -15.23
C TYR A 58 8.01 -8.78 -13.89
N VAL A 59 8.80 -7.70 -13.90
CA VAL A 59 9.28 -7.06 -12.66
C VAL A 59 8.13 -6.51 -11.86
N LYS A 60 7.19 -5.85 -12.53
CA LYS A 60 5.97 -5.33 -11.92
C LYS A 60 5.13 -6.43 -11.26
N PHE A 61 5.03 -7.60 -11.89
CA PHE A 61 4.40 -8.78 -11.29
C PHE A 61 5.11 -9.19 -9.99
N MET A 62 6.44 -9.31 -9.99
CA MET A 62 7.21 -9.60 -8.78
C MET A 62 6.96 -8.58 -7.65
N PHE A 63 6.90 -7.29 -7.98
CA PHE A 63 6.58 -6.25 -7.00
C PHE A 63 5.15 -6.32 -6.48
N ASN A 64 4.17 -6.64 -7.33
CA ASN A 64 2.79 -6.85 -6.87
C ASN A 64 2.73 -8.01 -5.86
N ASP A 65 3.44 -9.11 -6.09
CA ASP A 65 3.51 -10.22 -5.14
C ASP A 65 4.14 -9.78 -3.82
N LEU A 66 5.31 -9.14 -3.87
CA LEU A 66 5.99 -8.61 -2.69
C LEU A 66 5.10 -7.63 -1.89
N LEU A 67 4.44 -6.70 -2.57
CA LEU A 67 3.55 -5.70 -1.97
C LEU A 67 2.25 -6.31 -1.43
N ASN A 68 1.90 -7.53 -1.83
CA ASN A 68 0.82 -8.32 -1.25
C ASN A 68 1.32 -9.29 -0.16
N ASN A 69 2.48 -9.00 0.44
CA ASN A 69 3.11 -9.80 1.49
C ASN A 69 3.44 -11.24 1.07
N ARG A 70 3.64 -11.48 -0.23
CA ARG A 70 4.12 -12.77 -0.73
C ARG A 70 5.64 -12.77 -0.79
N VAL A 71 6.19 -13.98 -0.76
CA VAL A 71 7.61 -14.24 -0.96
C VAL A 71 7.82 -14.53 -2.43
N ILE A 72 8.81 -13.89 -3.04
CA ILE A 72 9.28 -14.25 -4.38
C ILE A 72 10.58 -15.02 -4.24
N CYS A 73 10.90 -15.89 -5.19
CA CYS A 73 12.19 -16.55 -5.21
C CYS A 73 12.80 -16.42 -6.60
N ILE A 74 14.05 -15.96 -6.64
CA ILE A 74 14.84 -15.72 -7.85
C ILE A 74 16.02 -16.68 -7.88
N ASP A 75 16.56 -16.96 -9.07
CA ASP A 75 17.90 -17.54 -9.15
C ASP A 75 18.94 -16.42 -9.11
N THR A 76 20.09 -16.71 -8.49
CA THR A 76 21.15 -15.72 -8.33
C THR A 76 22.18 -15.82 -9.42
N VAL A 77 22.70 -14.65 -9.80
CA VAL A 77 23.91 -14.58 -10.61
C VAL A 77 25.10 -14.82 -9.69
N THR A 78 25.57 -16.06 -9.63
CA THR A 78 26.77 -16.42 -8.88
C THR A 78 28.03 -16.00 -9.64
N ASN A 79 28.93 -15.27 -8.98
CA ASN A 79 30.13 -14.66 -9.57
C ASN A 79 29.81 -13.63 -10.68
N PRO A 80 29.16 -12.50 -10.34
CA PRO A 80 28.84 -11.47 -11.32
C PRO A 80 30.11 -10.92 -11.98
N LYS A 81 30.08 -10.90 -13.32
CA LYS A 81 31.14 -10.36 -14.18
C LYS A 81 30.70 -9.04 -14.82
N MET A 82 31.64 -8.30 -15.39
CA MET A 82 31.38 -6.99 -16.04
C MET A 82 30.27 -7.04 -17.11
N ASN A 83 30.16 -8.15 -17.86
CA ASN A 83 29.08 -8.31 -18.84
C ASN A 83 27.68 -8.34 -18.19
N HIS A 84 27.52 -8.90 -16.99
CA HIS A 84 26.25 -8.89 -16.27
C HIS A 84 25.88 -7.47 -15.83
N ALA A 85 26.87 -6.69 -15.39
CA ALA A 85 26.65 -5.28 -15.04
C ALA A 85 26.22 -4.46 -16.27
N LEU A 86 26.81 -4.72 -17.45
CA LEU A 86 26.41 -4.07 -18.70
C LEU A 86 24.99 -4.48 -19.14
N ARG A 87 24.64 -5.78 -19.03
CA ARG A 87 23.28 -6.26 -19.31
C ARG A 87 22.25 -5.62 -18.38
N LEU A 88 22.53 -5.61 -17.08
CA LEU A 88 21.67 -4.96 -16.09
C LEU A 88 21.50 -3.47 -16.36
N LYS A 89 22.58 -2.75 -16.71
CA LYS A 89 22.49 -1.34 -17.11
C LYS A 89 21.55 -1.16 -18.31
N ASN A 90 21.71 -1.98 -19.35
CA ASN A 90 20.86 -1.90 -20.55
C ASN A 90 19.40 -2.21 -20.21
N PHE A 91 19.16 -3.20 -19.37
CA PHE A 91 17.82 -3.53 -18.87
C PHE A 91 17.19 -2.38 -18.07
N ILE A 92 17.97 -1.66 -17.25
CA ILE A 92 17.49 -0.49 -16.52
C ILE A 92 17.17 0.68 -17.46
N ASP A 93 18.03 0.91 -18.45
CA ASP A 93 17.87 2.01 -19.40
C ASP A 93 16.70 1.79 -20.37
N ASP A 94 16.52 0.55 -20.84
CA ASP A 94 15.51 0.16 -21.83
C ASP A 94 14.89 -1.21 -21.48
N PRO A 95 14.04 -1.27 -20.44
CA PRO A 95 13.44 -2.52 -19.99
C PRO A 95 12.42 -3.03 -21.00
N PRO A 96 12.40 -4.35 -21.28
CA PRO A 96 11.42 -4.94 -22.19
C PRO A 96 10.00 -4.71 -21.65
N LEU A 97 9.08 -4.32 -22.54
CA LEU A 97 7.68 -4.03 -22.16
C LEU A 97 6.84 -5.29 -21.96
N GLU A 98 7.19 -6.38 -22.64
CA GLU A 98 6.44 -7.64 -22.62
C GLU A 98 7.14 -8.68 -21.74
N ASP A 99 6.36 -9.64 -21.26
CA ASP A 99 6.84 -10.76 -20.45
C ASP A 99 7.50 -11.79 -21.37
N GLU A 100 8.83 -11.71 -21.52
CA GLU A 100 9.58 -12.77 -22.18
C GLU A 100 9.81 -13.99 -21.27
N GLY A 101 9.41 -13.92 -19.99
CA GLY A 101 9.55 -14.99 -19.01
C GLY A 101 11.01 -15.28 -18.67
N ASP A 102 11.32 -15.28 -17.38
CA ASP A 102 12.61 -15.77 -16.87
C ASP A 102 13.83 -14.98 -17.41
N ASP A 103 13.81 -13.67 -17.18
CA ASP A 103 14.90 -12.77 -17.57
C ASP A 103 15.94 -12.72 -16.43
N GLU A 104 17.13 -13.27 -16.68
CA GLU A 104 18.29 -13.23 -15.78
C GLU A 104 18.58 -11.80 -15.29
N GLU A 105 18.33 -10.79 -16.13
CA GLU A 105 18.47 -9.37 -15.84
C GLU A 105 17.46 -8.90 -14.78
N ALA A 106 16.21 -9.35 -14.87
CA ALA A 106 15.18 -9.04 -13.87
C ALA A 106 15.54 -9.66 -12.52
N TRP A 107 16.04 -10.89 -12.50
CA TRP A 107 16.54 -11.51 -11.27
C TRP A 107 17.77 -10.80 -10.72
N TYR A 108 18.71 -10.42 -11.57
CA TYR A 108 19.91 -9.71 -11.15
C TYR A 108 19.57 -8.31 -10.62
N PHE A 109 18.53 -7.66 -11.17
CA PHE A 109 17.95 -6.44 -10.60
C PHE A 109 17.37 -6.67 -9.20
N MET A 110 16.60 -7.73 -8.98
CA MET A 110 16.09 -8.07 -7.64
C MET A 110 17.23 -8.39 -6.65
N GLN A 111 18.29 -9.05 -7.10
CA GLN A 111 19.51 -9.27 -6.33
C GLN A 111 20.22 -7.95 -6.00
N LEU A 112 20.30 -7.00 -6.93
CA LEU A 112 20.83 -5.66 -6.67
C LEU A 112 20.03 -4.95 -5.56
N LEU A 113 18.69 -4.99 -5.63
CA LEU A 113 17.84 -4.40 -4.59
C LEU A 113 18.06 -5.03 -3.21
N CYS A 114 18.29 -6.35 -3.18
CA CYS A 114 18.69 -7.04 -1.96
C CYS A 114 20.05 -6.52 -1.43
N ASN A 115 21.05 -6.37 -2.30
CA ASN A 115 22.37 -5.85 -1.92
C ASN A 115 22.31 -4.41 -1.40
N LEU A 116 21.38 -3.61 -1.91
CA LEU A 116 21.11 -2.24 -1.48
C LEU A 116 20.24 -2.15 -0.21
N GLY A 117 19.80 -3.29 0.34
CA GLY A 117 18.98 -3.34 1.55
C GLY A 117 17.51 -3.00 1.35
N PHE A 118 17.00 -2.96 0.11
CA PHE A 118 15.56 -2.79 -0.13
C PHE A 118 14.78 -4.09 0.05
N LEU A 119 15.42 -5.24 -0.16
CA LEU A 119 14.80 -6.55 0.01
C LEU A 119 15.56 -7.36 1.05
N ASN A 120 14.83 -8.19 1.78
CA ASN A 120 15.40 -9.08 2.79
C ASN A 120 15.39 -10.53 2.29
N VAL A 121 16.51 -11.23 2.45
CA VAL A 121 16.57 -12.68 2.20
C VAL A 121 15.98 -13.40 3.38
N ILE A 122 14.95 -14.22 3.15
CA ILE A 122 14.37 -15.06 4.20
C ILE A 122 14.89 -16.48 4.20
N HIS A 123 15.33 -16.97 3.03
CA HIS A 123 15.80 -18.32 2.84
C HIS A 123 16.66 -18.41 1.57
N ILE A 124 17.67 -19.27 1.59
CA ILE A 124 18.48 -19.64 0.42
C ILE A 124 17.99 -21.01 -0.03
N ARG A 125 17.58 -21.17 -1.30
CA ARG A 125 17.05 -22.44 -1.81
C ARG A 125 18.07 -23.57 -1.53
N ILE A 126 17.58 -24.68 -0.98
CA ILE A 126 18.42 -25.83 -0.60
C ILE A 126 18.98 -26.52 -1.85
N TYR A 127 18.22 -26.47 -2.96
CA TYR A 127 18.61 -27.00 -4.26
C TYR A 127 18.65 -25.84 -5.26
N GLY A 128 19.85 -25.47 -5.69
CA GLY A 128 20.11 -24.36 -6.61
C GLY A 128 20.56 -23.06 -5.91
N ASP A 129 21.24 -22.20 -6.65
CA ASP A 129 21.75 -20.91 -6.18
C ASP A 129 20.63 -19.85 -6.15
N GLY A 130 19.54 -20.09 -5.44
CA GLY A 130 18.38 -19.20 -5.42
C GLY A 130 18.15 -18.48 -4.09
N LEU A 131 17.58 -17.27 -4.14
CA LEU A 131 17.19 -16.49 -2.97
C LEU A 131 15.68 -16.32 -2.93
N CYS A 132 15.10 -16.49 -1.75
CA CYS A 132 13.73 -16.10 -1.48
C CYS A 132 13.70 -14.77 -0.74
N LEU A 133 12.98 -13.80 -1.31
CA LEU A 133 13.00 -12.40 -0.95
C LEU A 133 11.64 -11.94 -0.41
N GLU A 134 11.68 -11.03 0.56
CA GLU A 134 10.51 -10.30 1.06
C GLU A 134 10.82 -8.81 1.22
N ILE A 135 9.78 -7.98 1.30
CA ILE A 135 9.92 -6.61 1.77
C ILE A 135 10.22 -6.64 3.27
N PRO A 136 11.29 -6.01 3.77
CA PRO A 136 11.68 -6.10 5.19
C PRO A 136 10.65 -5.48 6.12
N ASN A 137 10.13 -4.30 5.79
CA ASN A 137 9.29 -3.49 6.69
C ASN A 137 8.36 -2.52 5.94
N SER A 138 7.52 -1.82 6.70
CA SER A 138 6.56 -0.88 6.12
C SER A 138 7.21 0.33 5.46
N GLU A 139 8.36 0.81 5.94
CA GLU A 139 9.09 1.92 5.29
C GLU A 139 9.42 1.60 3.83
N ILE A 140 10.01 0.43 3.56
CA ILE A 140 10.39 0.04 2.20
C ILE A 140 9.17 -0.33 1.36
N GLY A 141 8.17 -1.00 1.94
CA GLY A 141 6.96 -1.34 1.19
C GLY A 141 6.14 -0.11 0.81
N GLU A 142 6.06 0.91 1.68
CA GLU A 142 5.46 2.20 1.38
C GLU A 142 6.19 2.88 0.23
N TYR A 143 7.53 2.86 0.27
CA TYR A 143 8.36 3.40 -0.79
C TYR A 143 8.05 2.75 -2.14
N PHE A 144 8.05 1.42 -2.23
CA PHE A 144 7.73 0.71 -3.47
C PHE A 144 6.28 0.91 -3.93
N ALA A 145 5.32 0.89 -3.00
CA ALA A 145 3.93 1.11 -3.31
C ALA A 145 3.69 2.50 -3.94
N ARG A 146 4.39 3.53 -3.48
CA ARG A 146 4.31 4.89 -4.06
C ARG A 146 4.90 4.99 -5.47
N GLN A 147 5.88 4.14 -5.81
CA GLN A 147 6.44 4.11 -7.17
C GLN A 147 5.53 3.37 -8.15
N LEU A 148 4.76 2.39 -7.65
CA LEU A 148 3.96 1.51 -8.52
C LEU A 148 2.49 1.92 -8.63
N TYR A 149 1.91 2.42 -7.54
CA TYR A 149 0.47 2.65 -7.43
C TYR A 149 0.14 4.14 -7.37
N ASP A 150 -0.13 4.70 -8.53
CA ASP A 150 -0.64 6.04 -8.68
C ASP A 150 -2.08 6.06 -9.24
N LEU A 151 -2.58 7.27 -9.49
CA LEU A 151 -3.91 7.44 -10.06
C LEU A 151 -4.02 6.85 -11.47
N GLU A 152 -2.98 7.00 -12.29
CA GLU A 152 -2.95 6.54 -13.68
C GLU A 152 -3.00 5.02 -13.77
N TYR A 153 -2.22 4.34 -12.92
CA TYR A 153 -2.23 2.89 -12.76
C TYR A 153 -3.66 2.38 -12.50
N TYR A 154 -4.36 2.95 -11.52
CA TYR A 154 -5.73 2.51 -11.19
C TYR A 154 -6.76 2.90 -12.25
N GLN A 155 -6.59 4.05 -12.91
CA GLN A 155 -7.40 4.42 -14.07
C GLN A 155 -7.28 3.38 -15.18
N LYS A 156 -6.07 2.93 -15.48
CA LYS A 156 -5.82 1.89 -16.49
C LYS A 156 -6.33 0.52 -16.05
N LYS A 157 -5.95 0.05 -14.85
CA LYS A 157 -6.30 -1.30 -14.33
C LYS A 157 -7.82 -1.51 -14.19
N TYR A 158 -8.53 -0.49 -13.72
CA TYR A 158 -9.97 -0.57 -13.44
C TYR A 158 -10.84 0.18 -14.43
N ASN A 159 -10.29 0.84 -15.44
CA ASN A 159 -11.04 1.68 -16.37
C ASN A 159 -11.84 2.79 -15.65
N PHE A 160 -11.27 3.38 -14.60
CA PHE A 160 -11.93 4.48 -13.89
C PHE A 160 -11.99 5.74 -14.76
N THR A 161 -13.19 6.14 -15.17
CA THR A 161 -13.37 7.39 -15.92
C THR A 161 -13.09 8.63 -15.06
N ASN A 162 -12.61 9.70 -15.70
CA ASN A 162 -12.44 11.02 -15.05
C ASN A 162 -13.73 11.52 -14.40
N SER A 163 -14.89 11.17 -14.97
CA SER A 163 -16.21 11.52 -14.42
C SER A 163 -16.47 10.79 -13.09
N ASN A 164 -16.20 9.48 -13.03
CA ASN A 164 -16.36 8.68 -11.81
C ASN A 164 -15.40 9.15 -10.71
N ILE A 165 -14.14 9.40 -11.04
CA ILE A 165 -13.13 9.91 -10.11
C ILE A 165 -13.52 11.29 -9.58
N SER A 166 -13.97 12.19 -10.46
CA SER A 166 -14.44 13.53 -10.07
C SER A 166 -15.65 13.46 -9.14
N LEU A 167 -16.60 12.55 -9.42
CA LEU A 167 -17.77 12.33 -8.58
C LEU A 167 -17.37 11.78 -7.20
N TYR A 168 -16.45 10.81 -7.14
CA TYR A 168 -15.89 10.30 -5.89
C TYR A 168 -15.25 11.44 -5.08
N LYS A 169 -14.31 12.19 -5.66
CA LYS A 169 -13.61 13.30 -5.00
C LYS A 169 -14.58 14.38 -4.48
N LYS A 170 -15.55 14.79 -5.30
CA LYS A 170 -16.56 15.79 -4.93
C LYS A 170 -17.41 15.32 -3.76
N THR A 171 -17.85 14.07 -3.76
CA THR A 171 -18.70 13.52 -2.70
C THR A 171 -17.92 13.24 -1.42
N LEU A 172 -16.65 12.85 -1.51
CA LEU A 172 -15.74 12.70 -0.37
C LEU A 172 -15.50 14.05 0.32
N ASN A 173 -15.30 15.14 -0.44
CA ASN A 173 -15.09 16.47 0.11
C ASN A 173 -16.33 17.03 0.83
N ALA A 174 -17.52 16.72 0.32
CA ALA A 174 -18.79 17.16 0.88
C ALA A 174 -19.38 16.17 1.88
N LEU A 175 -18.59 15.19 2.33
CA LEU A 175 -19.08 14.03 3.08
C LEU A 175 -19.53 14.42 4.50
N SER A 176 -20.79 14.16 4.80
CA SER A 176 -21.44 14.36 6.08
C SER A 176 -22.51 13.29 6.26
N ASN A 177 -23.17 13.25 7.42
CA ASN A 177 -24.29 12.33 7.66
C ASN A 177 -25.36 12.38 6.54
N VAL A 178 -25.69 13.58 6.06
CA VAL A 178 -26.74 13.78 5.04
C VAL A 178 -26.26 13.39 3.63
N THR A 179 -24.98 13.59 3.33
CA THR A 179 -24.43 13.36 1.97
C THR A 179 -23.79 11.99 1.81
N PHE A 180 -23.63 11.20 2.88
CA PHE A 180 -22.99 9.89 2.84
C PHE A 180 -23.63 8.93 1.83
N LYS A 181 -24.96 8.91 1.73
CA LYS A 181 -25.69 8.13 0.70
C LYS A 181 -25.26 8.49 -0.73
N LYS A 182 -24.89 9.74 -1.00
CA LYS A 182 -24.38 10.18 -2.32
C LYS A 182 -22.94 9.71 -2.53
N HIS A 183 -22.13 9.70 -1.48
CA HIS A 183 -20.76 9.18 -1.56
C HIS A 183 -20.73 7.67 -1.78
N LEU A 184 -21.56 6.89 -1.08
CA LEU A 184 -21.68 5.46 -1.32
C LEU A 184 -22.08 5.16 -2.77
N LYS A 185 -23.03 5.94 -3.33
CA LYS A 185 -23.36 5.87 -4.77
C LYS A 185 -22.18 6.15 -5.68
N ALA A 186 -21.30 7.09 -5.31
CA ALA A 186 -20.12 7.42 -6.09
C ALA A 186 -19.11 6.27 -6.09
N ILE A 187 -18.90 5.62 -4.93
CA ILE A 187 -18.06 4.42 -4.81
C ILE A 187 -18.66 3.27 -5.64
N THR A 188 -19.97 3.00 -5.53
CA THR A 188 -20.63 1.98 -6.37
C THR A 188 -20.42 2.27 -7.86
N LYS A 189 -20.60 3.52 -8.30
CA LYS A 189 -20.36 3.92 -9.70
C LYS A 189 -18.90 3.74 -10.14
N LEU A 190 -17.96 3.95 -9.23
CA LEU A 190 -16.54 3.76 -9.50
C LEU A 190 -16.25 2.31 -9.91
N PHE A 191 -16.94 1.33 -9.32
CA PHE A 191 -16.77 -0.11 -9.59
C PHE A 191 -17.85 -0.74 -10.50
N ALA A 192 -18.93 -0.03 -10.80
CA ALA A 192 -20.07 -0.57 -11.56
C ALA A 192 -19.72 -0.94 -13.02
N GLY A 193 -18.86 -0.15 -13.67
CA GLY A 193 -18.51 -0.32 -15.09
C GLY A 193 -17.26 -1.16 -15.35
N ASN A 194 -16.62 -1.68 -14.31
CA ASN A 194 -15.27 -2.23 -14.43
C ASN A 194 -15.31 -3.74 -14.67
N THR A 195 -14.38 -4.22 -15.48
CA THR A 195 -14.18 -5.65 -15.72
C THR A 195 -13.53 -6.35 -14.53
N SER A 196 -12.75 -5.63 -13.74
CA SER A 196 -11.99 -6.11 -12.58
C SER A 196 -12.47 -5.51 -11.25
N LEU A 197 -12.30 -6.27 -10.17
CA LEU A 197 -12.47 -5.85 -8.77
C LEU A 197 -11.10 -5.85 -8.07
N PRO A 198 -10.96 -5.20 -6.90
CA PRO A 198 -9.78 -5.39 -6.06
C PRO A 198 -9.54 -6.87 -5.76
N GLU A 199 -8.28 -7.29 -5.72
CA GLU A 199 -7.92 -8.69 -5.47
C GLU A 199 -8.04 -9.05 -3.98
N ASN A 200 -7.82 -8.07 -3.09
CA ASN A 200 -7.81 -8.25 -1.65
C ASN A 200 -8.02 -6.91 -0.89
N ASP A 201 -8.04 -6.98 0.45
CA ASP A 201 -8.18 -5.82 1.34
C ASP A 201 -7.08 -4.75 1.12
N ILE A 202 -5.84 -5.19 0.87
CA ILE A 202 -4.67 -4.30 0.68
C ILE A 202 -4.85 -3.46 -0.58
N GLU A 203 -5.19 -4.10 -1.71
CA GLU A 203 -5.41 -3.40 -2.96
C GLU A 203 -6.61 -2.46 -2.87
N PHE A 204 -7.71 -2.89 -2.24
CA PHE A 204 -8.87 -2.02 -2.06
C PHE A 204 -8.51 -0.78 -1.22
N HIS A 205 -7.72 -0.96 -0.16
CA HIS A 205 -7.24 0.13 0.68
C HIS A 205 -6.41 1.13 -0.13
N ARG A 206 -5.44 0.64 -0.92
CA ARG A 206 -4.60 1.48 -1.78
C ARG A 206 -5.42 2.30 -2.77
N ILE A 207 -6.42 1.70 -3.43
CA ILE A 207 -7.30 2.42 -4.37
C ILE A 207 -7.96 3.62 -3.67
N ILE A 208 -8.56 3.39 -2.49
CA ILE A 208 -9.26 4.42 -1.72
C ILE A 208 -8.28 5.52 -1.27
N LEU A 209 -7.10 5.12 -0.79
CA LEU A 209 -6.05 6.03 -0.33
C LEU A 209 -5.50 6.89 -1.47
N THR A 210 -5.09 6.30 -2.59
CA THR A 210 -4.56 7.01 -3.77
C THR A 210 -5.58 7.98 -4.36
N LEU A 211 -6.87 7.60 -4.40
CA LEU A 211 -7.93 8.50 -4.85
C LEU A 211 -8.15 9.68 -3.90
N ALA A 212 -8.01 9.47 -2.59
CA ALA A 212 -8.10 10.53 -1.59
C ALA A 212 -6.87 11.47 -1.63
N GLU A 213 -5.65 10.93 -1.67
CA GLU A 213 -4.39 11.69 -1.75
C GLU A 213 -4.32 12.55 -3.02
N SER A 214 -4.82 12.03 -4.16
CA SER A 214 -4.86 12.78 -5.42
C SER A 214 -5.83 13.97 -5.41
N TYR A 215 -6.45 14.29 -4.27
CA TYR A 215 -7.31 15.44 -4.09
C TYR A 215 -6.75 16.41 -3.05
N ARG A 216 -6.34 17.60 -3.52
CA ARG A 216 -5.63 18.64 -2.74
C ARG A 216 -6.39 19.25 -1.55
N ASN A 217 -7.60 18.78 -1.24
CA ASN A 217 -8.37 19.23 -0.08
C ASN A 217 -8.22 18.31 1.14
N PHE A 218 -7.53 17.18 0.97
CA PHE A 218 -7.20 16.28 2.06
C PHE A 218 -5.72 16.39 2.40
N LYS A 219 -5.43 16.34 3.69
CA LYS A 219 -4.11 16.07 4.24
C LYS A 219 -4.17 14.68 4.84
N LEU A 220 -3.31 13.77 4.37
CA LEU A 220 -3.15 12.47 5.00
C LEU A 220 -2.54 12.67 6.40
N VAL A 221 -3.19 12.12 7.42
CA VAL A 221 -2.72 12.15 8.82
C VAL A 221 -2.19 10.78 9.20
N ASN A 222 -2.95 9.74 8.89
CA ASN A 222 -2.53 8.35 9.02
C ASN A 222 -3.00 7.57 7.78
N GLY A 223 -2.24 6.54 7.41
CA GLY A 223 -2.51 5.72 6.25
C GLY A 223 -1.21 5.33 5.57
N SER A 224 -1.15 4.09 5.13
CA SER A 224 -0.01 3.56 4.41
C SER A 224 -0.51 2.74 3.24
N LEU A 225 0.11 2.94 2.09
CA LEU A 225 -0.09 2.09 0.92
C LEU A 225 0.46 0.68 1.15
N TYR A 226 1.22 0.43 2.22
CA TYR A 226 1.71 -0.91 2.54
C TYR A 226 1.77 -1.16 4.05
N ASN A 227 1.06 -2.19 4.50
CA ASN A 227 1.21 -2.71 5.85
C ASN A 227 1.21 -4.24 5.80
N LYS A 228 2.16 -4.85 6.54
CA LYS A 228 2.19 -6.30 6.73
C LYS A 228 0.98 -6.79 7.52
N ASP A 229 0.51 -5.96 8.46
CA ASP A 229 -0.71 -6.20 9.22
C ASP A 229 -1.91 -5.57 8.49
N VAL A 230 -2.67 -6.42 7.81
CA VAL A 230 -3.85 -6.01 7.04
C VAL A 230 -4.92 -5.40 7.95
N ASP A 231 -5.03 -5.83 9.21
CA ASP A 231 -6.03 -5.29 10.13
C ASP A 231 -5.70 -3.85 10.51
N ARG A 232 -4.41 -3.46 10.50
CA ARG A 232 -3.94 -2.07 10.69
C ARG A 232 -4.06 -1.15 9.47
N LEU A 233 -4.59 -1.62 8.34
CA LEU A 233 -4.84 -0.76 7.17
C LEU A 233 -6.06 0.17 7.39
N ILE A 234 -5.82 1.28 8.08
CA ILE A 234 -6.78 2.35 8.34
C ILE A 234 -6.25 3.64 7.71
N THR A 235 -7.11 4.36 7.00
CA THR A 235 -6.79 5.67 6.42
C THR A 235 -7.46 6.76 7.24
N GLN A 236 -6.69 7.71 7.75
CA GLN A 236 -7.17 8.95 8.35
C GLN A 236 -6.72 10.14 7.51
N VAL A 237 -7.68 10.87 6.95
CA VAL A 237 -7.44 12.15 6.27
C VAL A 237 -8.12 13.28 7.01
N VAL A 238 -7.50 14.46 7.00
CA VAL A 238 -8.09 15.70 7.52
C VAL A 238 -8.40 16.62 6.35
N ARG A 239 -9.61 17.17 6.35
CA ARG A 239 -10.08 18.13 5.35
C ARG A 239 -9.57 19.53 5.66
N ARG A 240 -9.66 20.41 4.67
CA ARG A 240 -9.36 21.85 4.85
C ARG A 240 -10.22 22.54 5.90
N ASP A 241 -11.44 22.06 6.14
CA ASP A 241 -12.33 22.58 7.18
C ASP A 241 -11.98 22.09 8.60
N GLY A 242 -10.96 21.22 8.74
CA GLY A 242 -10.53 20.65 10.01
C GLY A 242 -11.22 19.34 10.38
N SER A 243 -12.27 18.92 9.66
CA SER A 243 -12.93 17.64 9.93
C SER A 243 -12.06 16.45 9.51
N SER A 244 -12.10 15.39 10.31
CA SER A 244 -11.37 14.14 10.08
C SER A 244 -12.28 13.08 9.46
N LEU A 245 -11.71 12.27 8.57
CA LEU A 245 -12.36 11.12 7.98
C LEU A 245 -11.45 9.91 8.16
N VAL A 246 -11.96 8.90 8.87
CA VAL A 246 -11.25 7.66 9.15
C VAL A 246 -11.97 6.52 8.43
N ILE A 247 -11.25 5.79 7.59
CA ILE A 247 -11.79 4.76 6.71
C ILE A 247 -11.04 3.45 6.93
N LYS A 248 -11.79 2.38 7.17
CA LYS A 248 -11.32 0.99 7.12
C LYS A 248 -12.07 0.28 6.01
N VAL A 249 -11.35 -0.49 5.21
CA VAL A 249 -11.93 -1.21 4.07
C VAL A 249 -11.77 -2.72 4.19
N SER A 250 -12.69 -3.48 3.57
CA SER A 250 -12.50 -4.90 3.29
C SER A 250 -13.11 -5.32 1.95
N PHE A 251 -12.45 -6.27 1.30
CA PHE A 251 -12.88 -6.96 0.09
C PHE A 251 -13.33 -8.38 0.43
N ASP A 252 -14.62 -8.66 0.27
CA ASP A 252 -15.25 -10.00 0.35
C ASP A 252 -15.07 -10.77 1.68
N LYS A 253 -14.33 -10.23 2.67
CA LYS A 253 -13.94 -10.92 3.91
C LYS A 253 -14.79 -10.51 5.11
N TYR A 254 -14.86 -9.22 5.39
CA TYR A 254 -15.54 -8.69 6.58
C TYR A 254 -16.80 -7.88 6.24
N SER A 255 -17.67 -7.70 7.23
CA SER A 255 -18.79 -6.77 7.12
C SER A 255 -18.33 -5.32 7.33
N SER A 256 -19.10 -4.36 6.82
CA SER A 256 -18.79 -2.93 7.03
C SER A 256 -18.86 -2.53 8.50
N GLN A 257 -19.72 -3.16 9.30
CA GLN A 257 -19.78 -2.92 10.74
C GLN A 257 -18.54 -3.48 11.45
N HIS A 258 -18.02 -4.64 11.02
CA HIS A 258 -16.76 -5.17 11.53
C HIS A 258 -15.58 -4.25 11.18
N CYS A 259 -15.49 -3.76 9.95
CA CYS A 259 -14.49 -2.76 9.57
C CYS A 259 -14.58 -1.49 10.44
N LEU A 260 -15.80 -1.04 10.74
CA LEU A 260 -16.02 0.11 11.62
C LEU A 260 -15.58 -0.19 13.07
N GLN A 261 -15.84 -1.39 13.58
CA GLN A 261 -15.37 -1.79 14.91
C GLN A 261 -13.84 -1.81 15.00
N GLN A 262 -13.16 -2.34 13.97
CA GLN A 262 -11.70 -2.36 13.90
C GLN A 262 -11.05 -0.96 13.95
N ILE A 263 -11.77 0.08 13.52
CA ILE A 263 -11.31 1.46 13.71
C ILE A 263 -11.21 1.78 15.20
N PHE A 264 -12.26 1.51 15.98
CA PHE A 264 -12.28 1.86 17.41
C PHE A 264 -11.38 0.98 18.27
N ASP A 265 -11.16 -0.25 17.84
CA ASP A 265 -10.20 -1.16 18.48
C ASP A 265 -8.74 -0.77 18.21
N SER A 266 -8.50 0.17 17.29
CA SER A 266 -7.15 0.55 16.87
C SER A 266 -6.60 1.74 17.67
N GLU A 267 -5.35 1.59 18.11
CA GLU A 267 -4.61 2.64 18.83
C GLU A 267 -3.97 3.68 17.89
N ILE A 268 -3.96 3.44 16.57
CA ILE A 268 -3.22 4.26 15.60
C ILE A 268 -3.96 5.53 15.16
N ILE A 269 -5.22 5.71 15.58
CA ILE A 269 -6.05 6.83 15.13
C ILE A 269 -5.82 8.04 16.03
N ASP A 270 -5.54 9.20 15.41
CA ASP A 270 -5.49 10.45 16.14
C ASP A 270 -6.92 10.94 16.46
N LYS A 271 -7.35 10.74 17.71
CA LYS A 271 -8.66 11.16 18.24
C LYS A 271 -8.73 12.64 18.68
N SER A 272 -7.68 13.44 18.47
CA SER A 272 -7.65 14.86 18.89
C SER A 272 -8.55 15.79 18.06
N ASN A 273 -9.07 15.34 16.91
CA ASN A 273 -9.93 16.15 16.06
C ASN A 273 -11.37 16.22 16.61
N VAL A 274 -11.90 17.44 16.71
CA VAL A 274 -13.22 17.74 17.30
C VAL A 274 -14.39 17.18 16.47
N GLU A 275 -14.22 17.07 15.15
CA GLU A 275 -15.21 16.47 14.26
C GLU A 275 -14.58 15.33 13.44
N ALA A 276 -15.08 14.11 13.62
CA ALA A 276 -14.60 12.91 12.94
C ALA A 276 -15.77 12.08 12.40
N MET A 277 -15.59 11.60 11.16
CA MET A 277 -16.46 10.61 10.56
C MET A 277 -15.70 9.29 10.43
N TYR A 278 -16.23 8.23 11.01
CA TYR A 278 -15.66 6.90 10.98
C TYR A 278 -16.44 6.04 10.01
N VAL A 279 -15.74 5.32 9.11
CA VAL A 279 -16.36 4.59 8.00
C VAL A 279 -15.73 3.22 7.85
N GLY A 280 -16.52 2.17 8.10
CA GLY A 280 -16.22 0.83 7.61
C GLY A 280 -16.84 0.63 6.23
N LEU A 281 -16.03 0.37 5.21
CA LEU A 281 -16.45 0.22 3.82
C LEU A 281 -16.13 -1.18 3.31
N THR A 282 -17.05 -1.80 2.58
CA THR A 282 -16.82 -3.12 1.98
C THR A 282 -17.28 -3.19 0.54
N ILE A 283 -16.60 -4.02 -0.25
CA ILE A 283 -17.06 -4.46 -1.56
C ILE A 283 -16.92 -5.97 -1.67
N ASP A 284 -17.97 -6.64 -2.13
CA ASP A 284 -17.95 -8.10 -2.33
C ASP A 284 -17.66 -8.48 -3.79
N LYS A 285 -17.45 -9.77 -4.05
CA LYS A 285 -17.26 -10.30 -5.42
C LYS A 285 -18.44 -10.06 -6.36
N LYS A 286 -19.63 -9.75 -5.83
CA LYS A 286 -20.83 -9.39 -6.59
C LYS A 286 -20.94 -7.88 -6.84
N LYS A 287 -19.88 -7.12 -6.53
CA LYS A 287 -19.81 -5.66 -6.64
C LYS A 287 -20.79 -4.91 -5.72
N LYS A 288 -21.33 -5.59 -4.71
CA LYS A 288 -22.16 -4.95 -3.70
C LYS A 288 -21.27 -4.13 -2.79
N VAL A 289 -21.56 -2.84 -2.67
CA VAL A 289 -20.82 -1.91 -1.82
C VAL A 289 -21.65 -1.62 -0.58
N CYS A 290 -21.12 -1.97 0.58
CA CYS A 290 -21.75 -1.69 1.86
C CYS A 290 -20.87 -0.75 2.69
N ALA A 291 -21.51 0.06 3.54
CA ALA A 291 -20.81 0.93 4.46
C ALA A 291 -21.59 1.08 5.77
N SER A 292 -20.84 1.14 6.85
CA SER A 292 -21.28 1.44 8.21
C SER A 292 -20.51 2.68 8.64
N TYR A 293 -21.19 3.68 9.17
CA TYR A 293 -20.53 4.91 9.58
C TYR A 293 -21.13 5.54 10.83
N LEU A 294 -20.27 6.31 11.51
CA LEU A 294 -20.59 7.15 12.66
C LEU A 294 -20.02 8.55 12.45
N VAL A 295 -20.68 9.55 13.02
CA VAL A 295 -20.21 10.94 13.04
C VAL A 295 -20.14 11.37 14.49
N ASN A 296 -18.95 11.73 14.96
CA ASN A 296 -18.71 12.22 16.32
C ASN A 296 -19.23 11.27 17.43
N SER A 297 -19.26 9.97 17.17
CA SER A 297 -19.68 8.92 18.11
C SER A 297 -18.82 7.68 17.91
N GLU A 298 -18.53 6.98 19.01
CA GLU A 298 -17.87 5.66 19.02
C GLU A 298 -18.86 4.54 19.36
N ASN A 299 -20.14 4.86 19.58
CA ASN A 299 -21.16 3.88 19.91
C ASN A 299 -21.59 3.11 18.64
N ILE A 300 -21.07 1.89 18.47
CA ILE A 300 -21.32 1.04 17.30
C ILE A 300 -22.82 0.76 17.06
N ASP A 301 -23.65 0.79 18.11
CA ASP A 301 -25.09 0.55 18.02
C ASP A 301 -25.83 1.71 17.33
N GLU A 302 -25.22 2.90 17.29
CA GLU A 302 -25.73 4.08 16.57
C GLU A 302 -25.32 4.08 15.09
N ALA A 303 -24.54 3.09 14.64
CA ALA A 303 -23.97 3.09 13.30
C ALA A 303 -25.06 3.02 12.22
N VAL A 304 -24.93 3.90 11.22
CA VAL A 304 -25.82 3.89 10.07
C VAL A 304 -25.28 2.90 9.04
N ASN A 305 -26.05 1.86 8.76
CA ASN A 305 -25.70 0.81 7.81
C ASN A 305 -26.39 1.02 6.46
N LEU A 306 -25.61 0.97 5.38
CA LEU A 306 -26.09 1.16 4.01
C LEU A 306 -25.45 0.11 3.09
N CYS A 307 -26.23 -0.42 2.15
CA CYS A 307 -25.73 -1.30 1.10
C CYS A 307 -26.32 -0.91 -0.26
N ARG A 308 -25.53 -1.06 -1.32
CA ARG A 308 -25.90 -0.81 -2.71
C ARG A 308 -25.34 -1.87 -3.63
#